data_AF-A0A3B9DNY6-F1
#
_entry.id   AF-A0A3B9DNY6-F1
#
_cell.length_a   1.000
_cell.length_b   1.000
_cell.length_c   1.000
_cell.angle_alpha   90.00
_cell.angle_beta   90.00
_cell.angle_gamma   90.00
#
_symmetry.space_group_name_H-M   'P 1'
#
loop_
_entity.id
_entity.type
_entity.pdbx_description
1 polymer ?
#
loop_
_entity_poly.entity_id
_entity_poly.type
_entity_poly.pdbx_seq_one_letter_code
_entity_poly.pdbx_strand_id
1 'polypeptide(L)'
;GAYNRTLTPFGFQNERRTYWEAPEVYFNMSPFMAADQVNEPMLMIHGLADNNSGTFPIQSERMFAALEGHGATARLIMLENESHGYRARESVMHTLAEMVEWFDVYLKNAEPRRITF
;
A
#
# COMPACT_ATOMS: atom_id res chain seq x y z
N GLY A 1 4.06 -1.92 1.62
CA GLY A 1 3.89 -2.43 0.24
C GLY A 1 4.89 -1.78 -0.71
N ALA A 2 5.01 -2.23 -1.97
CA ALA A 2 5.93 -1.68 -2.97
C ALA A 2 5.19 -0.71 -3.93
N TYR A 3 4.86 0.49 -3.44
CA TYR A 3 3.99 1.43 -4.16
C TYR A 3 4.70 2.28 -5.21
N ASN A 4 5.98 2.58 -4.99
CA ASN A 4 6.80 3.38 -5.88
C ASN A 4 8.10 2.62 -6.23
N ARG A 5 8.18 2.13 -7.47
CA ARG A 5 9.33 1.36 -7.97
C ARG A 5 10.57 2.22 -8.21
N THR A 6 10.48 3.55 -8.22
CA THR A 6 11.68 4.41 -8.30
C THR A 6 12.55 4.31 -7.03
N LEU A 7 11.98 3.86 -5.91
CA LEU A 7 12.71 3.56 -4.68
C LEU A 7 13.39 2.18 -4.69
N THR A 8 13.15 1.36 -5.72
CA THR A 8 13.76 0.05 -5.92
C THR A 8 14.27 -0.10 -7.37
N PRO A 9 15.24 0.71 -7.82
CA PRO A 9 15.48 0.96 -9.24
C PRO A 9 16.37 -0.08 -9.96
N PHE A 10 16.69 -1.22 -9.33
CA PHE A 10 17.64 -2.23 -9.85
C PHE A 10 17.00 -3.60 -10.11
N GLY A 11 15.80 -3.58 -10.67
CA GLY A 11 15.01 -4.77 -10.98
C GLY A 11 14.05 -5.16 -9.84
N PHE A 12 13.02 -5.93 -10.19
CA PHE A 12 12.08 -6.53 -9.25
C PHE A 12 11.42 -7.77 -9.87
N GLN A 13 11.21 -8.82 -9.08
CA GLN A 13 10.61 -10.07 -9.54
C GLN A 13 11.31 -10.60 -10.83
N ASN A 14 10.62 -10.53 -11.98
CA ASN A 14 11.14 -10.97 -13.28
C ASN A 14 11.71 -9.83 -14.14
N GLU A 15 11.55 -8.57 -13.73
CA GLU A 15 12.16 -7.43 -14.41
C GLU A 15 13.65 -7.35 -14.04
N ARG A 16 14.51 -7.62 -15.01
CA ARG A 16 15.97 -7.60 -14.85
C ARG A 16 16.61 -6.27 -15.24
N ARG A 17 15.89 -5.43 -15.98
CA ARG A 17 16.36 -4.11 -16.41
C ARG A 17 16.23 -3.12 -15.24
N THR A 18 17.14 -2.16 -15.20
CA THR A 18 17.11 -1.05 -14.25
C THR A 18 16.01 -0.03 -14.62
N TYR A 19 15.72 0.88 -13.68
CA TYR A 19 14.79 1.99 -13.92
C TYR A 19 15.10 2.76 -15.20
N TRP A 20 16.38 3.01 -15.48
CA TRP A 20 16.81 3.79 -16.64
C TRP A 20 16.73 3.03 -17.96
N GLU A 21 16.77 1.71 -17.93
CA GLU A 21 16.64 0.86 -19.12
C GLU A 21 15.17 0.59 -19.48
N ALA A 22 14.25 0.67 -18.51
CA ALA A 22 12.83 0.40 -18.70
C ALA A 22 11.90 1.35 -17.91
N PRO A 23 12.04 2.68 -18.05
CA PRO A 23 11.36 3.65 -17.18
C PRO A 23 9.82 3.51 -17.20
N GLU A 24 9.24 3.19 -18.36
CA GLU A 24 7.80 2.98 -18.51
C GLU A 24 7.30 1.79 -17.69
N VAL A 25 8.07 0.71 -17.59
CA VAL A 25 7.69 -0.46 -16.79
C VAL A 25 7.64 -0.08 -15.32
N TYR A 26 8.63 0.65 -14.84
CA TYR A 26 8.66 1.10 -13.45
C TYR A 26 7.54 2.08 -13.15
N PHE A 27 7.23 2.99 -14.08
CA PHE A 27 6.11 3.92 -13.96
C PHE A 27 4.77 3.17 -13.87
N ASN A 28 4.48 2.30 -14.85
CA ASN A 28 3.22 1.57 -14.94
C ASN A 28 3.01 0.57 -13.78
N MET A 29 4.10 0.02 -13.23
CA MET A 29 4.04 -0.90 -12.09
C MET A 29 4.05 -0.20 -10.72
N SER A 30 4.04 1.13 -10.67
CA SER A 30 4.03 1.91 -9.44
C SER A 30 2.63 2.45 -9.14
N PRO A 31 1.86 1.85 -8.20
CA PRO A 31 0.59 2.42 -7.74
C PRO A 31 0.66 3.90 -7.35
N PHE A 32 1.82 4.35 -6.86
CA PHE A 32 2.07 5.76 -6.55
C PHE A 32 1.80 6.70 -7.73
N MET A 33 2.07 6.26 -8.96
CA MET A 33 1.85 7.07 -10.17
C MET A 33 0.36 7.20 -10.56
N ALA A 34 -0.52 6.44 -9.91
CA ALA A 34 -1.96 6.49 -10.09
C ALA A 34 -2.70 6.82 -8.78
N ALA A 35 -2.01 7.45 -7.81
CA ALA A 35 -2.59 7.78 -6.51
C ALA A 35 -3.81 8.72 -6.63
N ASP A 36 -3.81 9.59 -7.64
CA ASP A 36 -4.91 10.51 -7.98
C ASP A 36 -6.16 9.80 -8.52
N GLN A 37 -6.03 8.55 -8.95
CA GLN A 37 -7.14 7.75 -9.48
C GLN A 37 -7.79 6.87 -8.41
N VAL A 38 -7.23 6.82 -7.19
CA VAL A 38 -7.80 6.04 -6.09
C VAL A 38 -9.07 6.74 -5.60
N ASN A 39 -10.21 6.08 -5.81
CA ASN A 39 -11.54 6.62 -5.53
C ASN A 39 -12.32 5.80 -4.48
N GLU A 40 -11.68 4.79 -3.89
CA GLU A 40 -12.29 3.94 -2.87
C GLU A 40 -11.53 4.06 -1.53
N PRO A 41 -12.20 3.85 -0.38
CA PRO A 41 -11.54 3.87 0.92
C PRO A 41 -10.42 2.84 1.04
N MET A 42 -9.22 3.27 1.44
CA MET A 42 -8.05 2.40 1.56
C MET A 42 -7.44 2.36 2.97
N LEU A 43 -7.39 1.15 3.53
CA LEU A 43 -6.62 0.85 4.73
C LEU A 43 -5.23 0.33 4.34
N MET A 44 -4.19 0.94 4.92
CA MET A 44 -2.81 0.56 4.75
C MET A 44 -2.21 0.20 6.11
N ILE A 45 -1.58 -0.98 6.20
CA ILE A 45 -0.89 -1.44 7.41
C ILE A 45 0.52 -1.86 7.01
N HIS A 46 1.52 -1.45 7.79
CA HIS A 46 2.92 -1.74 7.48
C HIS A 46 3.76 -1.92 8.74
N GLY A 47 4.72 -2.84 8.70
CA GLY A 47 5.73 -2.94 9.75
C GLY A 47 6.75 -1.81 9.62
N LEU A 48 7.02 -1.10 10.72
CA LEU A 48 8.01 -0.02 10.72
C LEU A 48 9.44 -0.55 10.60
N ALA A 49 9.67 -1.81 11.00
CA ALA A 49 10.94 -2.51 10.88
C ALA A 49 10.98 -3.46 9.65
N ASP A 50 10.19 -3.19 8.61
CA ASP A 50 10.20 -3.99 7.38
C ASP A 50 11.60 -4.05 6.78
N ASN A 51 12.17 -5.26 6.74
CA ASN A 51 13.53 -5.53 6.28
C ASN A 51 13.57 -6.02 4.81
N ASN A 52 12.43 -6.13 4.15
CA ASN A 52 12.37 -6.49 2.74
C ASN A 52 12.78 -5.30 1.87
N SER A 53 13.79 -5.53 1.03
CA SER A 53 14.37 -4.50 0.15
C SER A 53 13.40 -3.93 -0.88
N GLY A 54 12.26 -4.59 -1.10
CA GLY A 54 11.21 -4.12 -2.01
C GLY A 54 10.14 -3.24 -1.36
N THR A 55 10.03 -3.21 -0.03
CA THR A 55 8.88 -2.64 0.69
C THR A 55 9.30 -1.80 1.88
N PHE A 56 10.34 -0.98 1.73
CA PHE A 56 10.74 -0.03 2.78
C PHE A 56 9.55 0.78 3.34
N PRO A 57 9.50 1.06 4.65
CA PRO A 57 8.40 1.79 5.30
C PRO A 57 7.97 3.08 4.57
N ILE A 58 8.94 3.84 4.07
CA ILE A 58 8.73 5.07 3.29
C ILE A 58 7.80 4.89 2.08
N GLN A 59 7.71 3.68 1.51
CA GLN A 59 6.75 3.37 0.45
C GLN A 59 5.31 3.67 0.89
N SER A 60 4.92 3.20 2.07
CA SER A 60 3.58 3.40 2.61
C SER A 60 3.37 4.85 3.05
N GLU A 61 4.37 5.48 3.67
CA GLU A 61 4.30 6.88 4.09
C GLU A 61 4.07 7.82 2.91
N ARG A 62 4.82 7.63 1.80
CA ARG A 62 4.70 8.48 0.61
C ARG A 62 3.39 8.24 -0.14
N MET A 63 2.98 6.97 -0.27
CA MET A 63 1.69 6.66 -0.87
C MET A 63 0.54 7.24 -0.05
N PHE A 64 0.56 7.11 1.28
CA PHE A 64 -0.43 7.72 2.16
C PHE A 64 -0.49 9.24 2.01
N ALA A 65 0.66 9.92 2.03
CA ALA A 65 0.71 11.37 1.82
C ALA A 65 0.15 11.80 0.45
N ALA A 66 0.40 11.02 -0.61
CA ALA A 66 -0.16 11.30 -1.94
C ALA A 66 -1.69 11.15 -1.95
N LEU A 67 -2.21 10.08 -1.32
CA LEU A 67 -3.65 9.84 -1.20
C LEU A 67 -4.35 10.98 -0.43
N GLU A 68 -3.81 11.35 0.73
CA GLU A 68 -4.32 12.48 1.51
C GLU A 68 -4.29 13.78 0.70
N GLY A 69 -3.19 14.02 -0.02
CA GLY A 69 -3.05 15.19 -0.89
C GLY A 69 -4.08 15.26 -2.02
N HIS A 70 -4.56 14.11 -2.49
CA HIS A 70 -5.64 14.02 -3.49
C HIS A 70 -7.04 13.91 -2.88
N GLY A 71 -7.17 14.00 -1.54
CA GLY A 71 -8.46 13.94 -0.85
C GLY A 71 -9.07 12.54 -0.79
N ALA A 72 -8.27 11.49 -1.01
CA ALA A 72 -8.74 10.11 -0.90
C ALA A 72 -8.99 9.75 0.57
N THR A 73 -10.00 8.91 0.81
CA THR A 73 -10.27 8.33 2.12
C THR A 73 -9.23 7.24 2.41
N ALA A 74 -8.21 7.56 3.20
CA ALA A 74 -7.14 6.62 3.52
C ALA A 74 -6.82 6.58 5.02
N ARG A 75 -6.27 5.46 5.50
CA ARG A 75 -5.70 5.32 6.84
C ARG A 75 -4.39 4.53 6.74
N LEU A 76 -3.34 5.02 7.40
CA LEU A 76 -2.06 4.33 7.51
C LEU A 76 -1.78 3.94 8.97
N ILE A 77 -1.40 2.69 9.17
CA ILE A 77 -1.00 2.14 10.46
C ILE A 77 0.43 1.60 10.33
N MET A 78 1.31 2.11 11.17
CA MET A 78 2.69 1.67 11.28
C MET A 78 2.85 0.84 12.56
N LEU A 79 3.17 -0.45 12.40
CA LEU A 79 3.40 -1.37 13.50
C LEU A 79 4.88 -1.27 13.91
N GLU A 80 5.17 -0.55 15.00
CA GLU A 80 6.53 -0.13 15.40
C GLU A 80 7.56 -1.27 15.46
N ASN A 81 7.15 -2.43 15.98
CA ASN A 81 8.04 -3.56 16.24
C ASN A 81 7.91 -4.71 15.24
N GLU A 82 7.19 -4.51 14.13
CA GLU A 82 6.98 -5.55 13.12
C GLU A 82 7.83 -5.32 11.87
N SER A 83 8.25 -6.44 11.28
CA SER A 83 8.98 -6.45 10.01
C SER A 83 8.05 -6.73 8.82
N HIS A 84 8.56 -7.36 7.76
CA HIS A 84 7.78 -7.64 6.54
C HIS A 84 6.53 -8.51 6.80
N GLY A 85 6.63 -9.43 7.75
CA GLY A 85 5.52 -10.24 8.23
C GLY A 85 5.28 -9.99 9.71
N TYR A 86 4.01 -9.89 10.10
CA TYR A 86 3.62 -9.59 11.47
C TYR A 86 3.65 -10.85 12.34
N ARG A 87 4.30 -10.81 13.50
CA ARG A 87 4.51 -11.99 14.36
C ARG A 87 3.98 -11.84 15.76
N ALA A 88 4.07 -10.67 16.38
CA ALA A 88 3.55 -10.50 17.72
C ALA A 88 2.03 -10.69 17.68
N ARG A 89 1.50 -11.42 18.67
CA ARG A 89 0.07 -11.71 18.74
C ARG A 89 -0.73 -10.42 18.79
N GLU A 90 -0.24 -9.42 19.52
CA GLU A 90 -0.80 -8.09 19.65
C GLU A 90 -0.91 -7.39 18.29
N SER A 91 0.19 -7.37 17.51
CA SER A 91 0.21 -6.77 16.17
C SER A 91 -0.76 -7.45 15.20
N VAL A 92 -0.83 -8.79 15.23
CA VAL A 92 -1.76 -9.55 14.39
C VAL A 92 -3.21 -9.27 14.78
N MET A 93 -3.51 -9.28 16.09
CA MET A 93 -4.85 -8.97 16.59
C MET A 93 -5.25 -7.52 16.29
N HIS A 94 -4.32 -6.56 16.42
CA HIS A 94 -4.54 -5.16 16.04
C HIS A 94 -4.85 -5.07 14.55
N THR A 95 -4.04 -5.71 13.70
CA THR A 95 -4.26 -5.74 12.24
C THR A 95 -5.66 -6.25 11.90
N LEU A 96 -6.08 -7.35 12.51
CA LEU A 96 -7.42 -7.92 12.30
C LEU A 96 -8.52 -6.98 12.78
N ALA A 97 -8.35 -6.34 13.93
CA ALA A 97 -9.31 -5.38 14.46
C ALA A 97 -9.50 -4.20 13.50
N GLU A 98 -8.41 -3.61 13.01
CA GLU A 98 -8.45 -2.49 12.06
C GLU A 98 -9.11 -2.89 10.74
N MET A 99 -8.85 -4.11 10.24
CA MET A 99 -9.53 -4.62 9.04
C MET A 99 -11.03 -4.77 9.26
N VAL A 100 -11.45 -5.36 10.38
CA VAL A 100 -12.88 -5.55 10.71
C VAL A 100 -13.57 -4.21 10.87
N GLU A 101 -12.99 -3.28 11.61
CA GLU A 101 -13.53 -1.93 11.78
C GLU A 101 -13.63 -1.18 10.45
N TRP A 102 -12.61 -1.29 9.60
CA TRP A 102 -12.63 -0.67 8.27
C TRP A 102 -13.75 -1.22 7.40
N PHE A 103 -13.96 -2.54 7.39
CA PHE A 103 -15.06 -3.16 6.67
C PHE A 103 -16.42 -2.80 7.25
N ASP A 104 -16.55 -2.71 8.57
CA ASP A 104 -17.79 -2.28 9.21
C ASP A 104 -18.19 -0.85 8.81
N VAL A 105 -17.20 0.05 8.63
CA VAL A 105 -17.43 1.43 8.21
C VAL A 105 -17.72 1.54 6.70
N TYR A 106 -16.93 0.89 5.85
CA TYR A 106 -16.93 1.16 4.41
C TYR A 106 -17.54 0.06 3.53
N LEU A 107 -17.81 -1.13 4.06
CA LEU A 107 -18.30 -2.28 3.27
C LEU A 107 -19.63 -2.86 3.76
N LYS A 108 -19.85 -3.01 5.08
CA LYS A 108 -20.97 -3.76 5.66
C LYS A 108 -22.35 -3.33 5.16
N ASN A 109 -22.56 -2.03 5.01
CA ASN A 109 -23.81 -1.44 4.56
C ASN A 109 -23.69 -0.79 3.17
N ALA A 110 -22.64 -1.12 2.41
CA ALA A 110 -22.45 -0.60 1.07
C ALA A 110 -23.41 -1.30 0.10
N GLU A 111 -24.04 -0.51 -0.77
CA GLU A 111 -24.86 -1.05 -1.85
C GLU A 111 -24.01 -1.89 -2.81
N PRO A 112 -24.54 -3.02 -3.33
CA PRO A 112 -23.83 -3.80 -4.34
C PRO A 112 -23.44 -2.94 -5.55
N ARG A 113 -22.18 -3.02 -5.99
CA ARG A 113 -21.77 -2.33 -7.21
C ARG A 113 -22.55 -2.88 -8.40
N ARG A 114 -23.18 -1.99 -9.17
CA ARG A 114 -23.73 -2.34 -10.47
C ARG A 114 -22.58 -2.54 -11.45
N ILE A 115 -22.33 -3.80 -11.80
CA ILE A 115 -21.41 -4.14 -12.89
C ILE A 115 -22.12 -3.77 -14.20
N THR A 116 -21.59 -2.78 -14.90
CA THR A 116 -22.00 -2.47 -16.29
C THR A 116 -21.00 -3.14 -17.22
N PHE A 117 -21.53 -3.95 -18.14
CA PHE A 117 -20.75 -4.60 -19.21
C PHE A 117 -20.79 -3.73 -20.47
#